data_AF-A0A7X9G4L9-F1
#
_entry.id   AF-A0A7X9G4L9-F1
#
_cell.length_a   1.000
_cell.length_b   1.000
_cell.length_c   1.000
_cell.angle_alpha   90.00
_cell.angle_beta   90.00
_cell.angle_gamma   90.00
#
_symmetry.space_group_name_H-M   'P 1'
#
loop_
_entity.id
_entity.type
_entity.pdbx_description
1 polymer ?
#
loop_
_entity_poly.entity_id
_entity_poly.type
_entity_poly.pdbx_seq_one_letter_code
_entity_poly.pdbx_strand_id
1 'polypeptide(L)'
;MILLFSVFVLPLSAYAGEFDQQSAGYWSEVLAANDFKGVLSVFQVGPKVEWPPVHSVKYADEKDKTLVAQGVEFRKLGELLAHGLEDYERQLQDIPSEQFCERCEALLAMRQQFLRHPSYFNLILVDSINRVLYVNLAERLALADEIAPCLLSLLGRLGSFRPDLQQLLSMTNAEFNKSVLDESVFRSASSIEQLKMLWSALKPDTPLMMPTDALGLPTLQLMKKRDIPALLNRLVTSDLYIHTLLPALVQYRQKTKAYSPTATYQQIKTVVGREARAPESLGVVPFGVSRAASAVNYLWQDIQSGKTRKQLFFSLP
;
A
#
# COMPACT_ATOMS: atom_id res chain seq x y z
N MET A 1 -18.31 5.00 -37.46
CA MET A 1 -19.34 5.53 -36.55
C MET A 1 -19.19 4.80 -35.21
N ILE A 2 -19.27 5.56 -34.13
CA ILE A 2 -18.59 5.37 -32.83
C ILE A 2 -18.92 4.02 -32.14
N LEU A 3 -17.87 3.27 -31.78
CA LEU A 3 -17.90 2.17 -30.82
C LEU A 3 -17.89 2.78 -29.41
N LEU A 4 -19.03 2.75 -28.73
CA LEU A 4 -19.16 3.09 -27.33
C LEU A 4 -18.49 1.99 -26.49
N PHE A 5 -17.31 2.29 -25.94
CA PHE A 5 -16.73 1.53 -24.84
C PHE A 5 -17.56 1.80 -23.59
N SER A 6 -18.39 0.84 -23.22
CA SER A 6 -19.05 0.80 -21.91
C SER A 6 -18.00 0.51 -20.85
N VAL A 7 -17.49 1.56 -20.20
CA VAL A 7 -16.77 1.42 -18.93
C VAL A 7 -17.80 0.95 -17.91
N PHE A 8 -17.73 -0.31 -17.50
CA PHE A 8 -18.47 -0.83 -16.36
C PHE A 8 -17.96 -0.12 -15.09
N VAL A 9 -18.54 1.03 -14.78
CA VAL A 9 -18.51 1.59 -13.43
C VAL A 9 -19.58 0.82 -12.65
N LEU A 10 -19.16 -0.18 -11.89
CA LEU A 10 -20.04 -0.82 -10.90
C LEU A 10 -20.53 0.28 -9.94
N PRO A 11 -21.84 0.53 -9.83
CA PRO A 11 -22.36 1.42 -8.80
C PRO A 11 -22.14 0.75 -7.45
N LEU A 12 -21.16 1.25 -6.69
CA LEU A 12 -20.83 0.83 -5.31
C LEU A 12 -21.95 1.15 -4.29
N SER A 13 -23.05 1.78 -4.72
CA SER A 13 -24.18 2.13 -3.85
C SER A 13 -25.06 0.95 -3.43
N ALA A 14 -24.80 -0.27 -3.90
CA ALA A 14 -25.52 -1.48 -3.52
C ALA A 14 -24.68 -2.48 -2.69
N TYR A 15 -23.42 -2.19 -2.40
CA TYR A 15 -22.54 -3.07 -1.61
C TYR A 15 -22.47 -2.66 -0.13
N ALA A 16 -23.63 -2.47 0.50
CA ALA A 16 -23.78 -2.89 1.90
C ALA A 16 -23.82 -4.44 1.87
N GLY A 17 -22.70 -5.04 1.46
CA GLY A 17 -22.63 -6.43 1.03
C GLY A 17 -23.01 -7.38 2.15
N GLU A 18 -23.89 -8.32 1.82
CA GLU A 18 -24.16 -9.49 2.65
C GLU A 18 -22.81 -10.18 2.95
N PHE A 19 -22.47 -10.24 4.24
CA PHE A 19 -21.31 -10.97 4.71
C PHE A 19 -21.58 -12.46 4.60
N ASP A 20 -20.69 -13.19 3.93
CA ASP A 20 -20.74 -14.66 3.90
C ASP A 20 -20.04 -15.25 5.14
N GLN A 21 -20.82 -15.73 6.11
CA GLN A 21 -20.30 -16.43 7.29
C GLN A 21 -19.43 -17.65 6.93
N GLN A 22 -19.68 -18.27 5.78
CA GLN A 22 -18.89 -19.41 5.30
C GLN A 22 -17.45 -18.99 4.98
N SER A 23 -17.24 -17.76 4.49
CA SER A 23 -15.91 -17.23 4.21
C SER A 23 -15.10 -16.97 5.48
N ALA A 24 -15.71 -16.38 6.51
CA ALA A 24 -15.03 -16.10 7.79
C ALA A 24 -14.56 -17.39 8.48
N GLY A 25 -15.43 -18.40 8.55
CA GLY A 25 -15.09 -19.71 9.13
C GLY A 25 -13.92 -20.38 8.39
N TYR A 26 -13.97 -20.41 7.05
CA TYR A 26 -12.89 -20.96 6.23
C TYR A 26 -11.54 -20.28 6.49
N TRP A 27 -11.49 -18.94 6.48
CA TRP A 27 -10.23 -18.21 6.68
C TRP A 27 -9.69 -18.34 8.11
N SER A 28 -10.57 -18.49 9.10
CA SER A 28 -10.20 -18.80 10.48
C SER A 28 -9.49 -20.16 10.57
N GLU A 29 -10.03 -21.19 9.93
CA GLU A 29 -9.40 -22.52 9.87
C GLU A 29 -8.06 -22.50 9.12
N VAL A 30 -7.99 -21.80 7.98
CA VAL A 30 -6.75 -21.64 7.21
C VAL A 30 -5.66 -21.00 8.06
N LEU A 31 -5.98 -19.91 8.77
CA LEU A 31 -5.03 -19.19 9.62
C LEU A 31 -4.62 -19.99 10.88
N ALA A 32 -5.49 -20.84 11.39
CA ALA A 32 -5.19 -21.71 12.53
C ALA A 32 -4.31 -22.92 12.14
N ALA A 33 -4.47 -23.45 10.93
CA ALA A 33 -3.82 -24.68 10.48
C ALA A 33 -2.49 -24.48 9.75
N ASN A 34 -2.14 -23.24 9.35
CA ASN A 34 -0.99 -22.95 8.51
C ASN A 34 -0.06 -21.92 9.14
N ASP A 35 1.24 -22.07 8.88
CA ASP A 35 2.17 -20.94 9.02
C ASP A 35 1.90 -19.89 7.92
N PHE A 36 2.51 -18.71 8.02
CA PHE A 36 2.24 -17.64 7.06
C PHE A 36 2.58 -18.03 5.61
N LYS A 37 3.58 -18.89 5.41
CA LYS A 37 3.93 -19.39 4.07
C LYS A 37 2.82 -20.29 3.51
N GLY A 38 2.25 -21.18 4.33
CA GLY A 38 1.09 -21.99 3.97
C GLY A 38 -0.12 -21.12 3.64
N VAL A 39 -0.37 -20.06 4.42
CA VAL A 39 -1.43 -19.08 4.14
C VAL A 39 -1.23 -18.42 2.77
N LEU A 40 -0.01 -17.95 2.47
CA LEU A 40 0.31 -17.36 1.17
C LEU A 40 0.06 -18.33 0.01
N SER A 41 0.35 -19.62 0.20
CA SER A 41 0.04 -20.65 -0.79
C SER A 41 -1.46 -20.75 -1.04
N VAL A 42 -2.30 -20.70 0.00
CA VAL A 42 -3.76 -20.67 -0.15
C VAL A 42 -4.22 -19.45 -0.94
N PHE A 43 -3.62 -18.27 -0.75
CA PHE A 43 -3.92 -17.07 -1.56
C PHE A 43 -3.51 -17.21 -3.05
N GLN A 44 -2.55 -18.09 -3.37
CA GLN A 44 -2.07 -18.31 -4.74
C GLN A 44 -2.85 -19.42 -5.48
N VAL A 45 -3.13 -20.53 -4.80
CA VAL A 45 -3.63 -21.78 -5.41
C VAL A 45 -4.88 -22.36 -4.73
N GLY A 46 -5.33 -21.79 -3.61
CA GLY A 46 -6.48 -22.29 -2.85
C GLY A 46 -7.83 -22.14 -3.55
N PRO A 47 -8.89 -22.79 -3.03
CA PRO A 47 -10.25 -22.62 -3.55
C PRO A 47 -10.63 -21.13 -3.55
N LYS A 48 -11.47 -20.72 -4.50
CA LYS A 48 -11.93 -19.32 -4.68
C LYS A 48 -12.89 -18.84 -3.58
N VAL A 49 -12.68 -19.25 -2.32
CA VAL A 49 -13.39 -18.65 -1.19
C VAL A 49 -12.83 -17.23 -1.05
N GLU A 50 -13.65 -16.26 -1.42
CA GLU A 50 -13.23 -14.86 -1.46
C GLU A 50 -12.90 -14.36 -0.05
N TRP A 51 -11.85 -13.56 0.04
CA TRP A 51 -11.54 -12.85 1.27
C TRP A 51 -12.64 -11.82 1.56
N PRO A 52 -13.18 -11.74 2.79
CA PRO A 52 -14.42 -11.00 3.01
C PRO A 52 -14.24 -9.46 2.90
N PRO A 53 -15.21 -8.75 2.28
CA PRO A 53 -15.24 -7.29 2.24
C PRO A 53 -15.80 -6.72 3.55
N VAL A 54 -14.99 -5.98 4.32
CA VAL A 54 -15.45 -5.36 5.59
C VAL A 54 -15.42 -3.84 5.51
N HIS A 55 -16.52 -3.25 5.05
CA HIS A 55 -16.55 -1.82 4.70
C HIS A 55 -16.66 -0.88 5.90
N SER A 56 -17.46 -1.18 6.93
CA SER A 56 -17.61 -0.32 8.10
C SER A 56 -18.10 -1.10 9.34
N VAL A 57 -17.21 -1.28 10.32
CA VAL A 57 -17.58 -1.89 11.61
C VAL A 57 -18.34 -0.87 12.46
N LYS A 58 -18.04 0.43 12.36
CA LYS A 58 -18.74 1.47 13.12
C LYS A 58 -20.21 1.63 12.72
N TYR A 59 -20.50 1.52 11.43
CA TYR A 59 -21.88 1.54 10.93
C TYR A 59 -22.65 0.28 11.36
N ALA A 60 -21.99 -0.87 11.36
CA ALA A 60 -22.55 -2.12 11.88
C ALA A 60 -22.83 -2.04 13.40
N ASP A 61 -21.93 -1.41 14.18
CA ASP A 61 -22.08 -1.17 15.62
C ASP A 61 -23.39 -0.45 15.98
N GLU A 62 -23.93 0.37 15.08
CA GLU A 62 -25.14 1.17 15.32
C GLU A 62 -26.45 0.43 14.98
N LYS A 63 -26.44 -0.68 14.25
CA LYS A 63 -27.67 -1.28 13.69
C LYS A 63 -27.81 -2.81 13.77
N ASP A 64 -26.74 -3.60 13.79
CA ASP A 64 -26.84 -5.06 13.71
C ASP A 64 -25.75 -5.79 14.53
N LYS A 65 -26.16 -6.46 15.61
CA LYS A 65 -25.26 -7.21 16.50
C LYS A 65 -24.51 -8.35 15.80
N THR A 66 -25.06 -8.92 14.73
CA THR A 66 -24.44 -10.01 13.96
C THR A 66 -23.26 -9.49 13.15
N LEU A 67 -23.43 -8.35 12.48
CA LEU A 67 -22.37 -7.68 11.73
C LEU A 67 -21.23 -7.21 12.65
N VAL A 68 -21.54 -6.80 13.89
CA VAL A 68 -20.53 -6.46 14.91
C VAL A 68 -19.66 -7.66 15.26
N ALA A 69 -20.27 -8.80 15.57
CA ALA A 69 -19.54 -10.01 15.94
C ALA A 69 -18.61 -10.48 14.81
N GLN A 70 -19.11 -10.45 13.57
CA GLN A 70 -18.34 -10.79 12.37
C GLN A 70 -17.21 -9.79 12.09
N GLY A 71 -17.45 -8.48 12.28
CA GLY A 71 -16.43 -7.45 12.15
C GLY A 71 -15.29 -7.63 13.18
N VAL A 72 -15.62 -8.05 14.39
CA VAL A 72 -14.63 -8.39 15.43
C VAL A 72 -13.81 -9.62 15.04
N GLU A 73 -14.44 -10.67 14.51
CA GLU A 73 -13.75 -11.87 14.05
C GLU A 73 -12.79 -11.55 12.91
N PHE A 74 -13.25 -10.83 11.90
CA PHE A 74 -12.42 -10.43 10.77
C PHE A 74 -11.23 -9.56 11.18
N ARG A 75 -11.45 -8.63 12.12
CA ARG A 75 -10.36 -7.83 12.67
C ARG A 75 -9.28 -8.72 13.30
N LYS A 76 -9.67 -9.78 14.03
CA LYS A 76 -8.71 -10.75 14.58
C LYS A 76 -7.95 -11.46 13.46
N LEU A 77 -8.63 -11.88 12.39
CA LEU A 77 -7.97 -12.49 11.22
C LEU A 77 -6.98 -11.52 10.56
N GLY A 78 -7.35 -10.25 10.39
CA GLY A 78 -6.47 -9.20 9.88
C GLY A 78 -5.27 -8.91 10.79
N GLU A 79 -5.46 -8.93 12.11
CA GLU A 79 -4.37 -8.79 13.10
C GLU A 79 -3.42 -10.00 13.04
N LEU A 80 -3.93 -11.23 12.92
CA LEU A 80 -3.13 -12.44 12.72
C LEU A 80 -2.30 -12.38 11.42
N LEU A 81 -2.91 -11.91 10.33
CA LEU A 81 -2.19 -11.70 9.07
C LEU A 81 -1.11 -10.63 9.17
N ALA A 82 -1.38 -9.53 9.88
CA ALA A 82 -0.39 -8.48 10.10
C ALA A 82 0.81 -8.99 10.91
N HIS A 83 0.57 -9.81 11.94
CA HIS A 83 1.63 -10.48 12.69
C HIS A 83 2.42 -11.49 11.84
N GLY A 84 1.73 -12.35 11.09
CA GLY A 84 2.40 -13.30 10.20
C GLY A 84 3.23 -12.62 9.12
N LEU A 85 2.78 -11.46 8.63
CA LEU A 85 3.54 -10.64 7.68
C LEU A 85 4.80 -10.03 8.31
N GLU A 86 4.76 -9.62 9.58
CA GLU A 86 5.94 -9.16 10.33
C GLU A 86 7.01 -10.25 10.43
N ASP A 87 6.61 -11.46 10.82
CA ASP A 87 7.54 -12.59 10.92
C ASP A 87 8.07 -13.01 9.54
N TYR A 88 7.23 -12.95 8.52
CA TYR A 88 7.61 -13.27 7.15
C TYR A 88 8.59 -12.24 6.56
N GLU A 89 8.40 -10.96 6.87
CA GLU A 89 9.30 -9.87 6.47
C GLU A 89 10.75 -10.16 6.86
N ARG A 90 10.98 -10.60 8.11
CA ARG A 90 12.33 -10.95 8.61
C ARG A 90 12.97 -12.07 7.81
N GLN A 91 12.18 -12.99 7.25
CA GLN A 91 12.67 -14.09 6.41
C GLN A 91 13.00 -13.68 4.97
N LEU A 92 12.67 -12.45 4.56
CA LEU A 92 13.04 -11.90 3.26
C LEU A 92 14.44 -11.26 3.28
N GLN A 93 15.03 -11.12 4.48
CA GLN A 93 16.39 -10.63 4.66
C GLN A 93 17.39 -11.73 4.29
N ASP A 94 18.54 -11.35 3.72
CA ASP A 94 19.69 -12.22 3.45
C ASP A 94 19.45 -13.48 2.60
N ILE A 95 18.33 -13.55 1.86
CA ILE A 95 18.08 -14.61 0.87
C ILE A 95 18.54 -14.21 -0.54
N PRO A 96 18.84 -15.17 -1.44
CA PRO A 96 19.16 -14.89 -2.83
C PRO A 96 18.05 -14.15 -3.59
N SER A 97 18.41 -13.34 -4.58
CA SER A 97 17.45 -12.50 -5.34
C SER A 97 16.31 -13.30 -5.97
N GLU A 98 16.58 -14.47 -6.55
CA GLU A 98 15.55 -15.31 -7.15
C GLU A 98 14.52 -15.79 -6.11
N GLN A 99 14.98 -16.29 -4.95
CA GLN A 99 14.10 -16.70 -3.87
C GLN A 99 13.31 -15.52 -3.29
N PHE A 100 13.92 -14.33 -3.21
CA PHE A 100 13.23 -13.11 -2.81
C PHE A 100 12.11 -12.77 -3.79
N CYS A 101 12.40 -12.77 -5.09
CA CYS A 101 11.42 -12.50 -6.14
C CYS A 101 10.22 -13.47 -6.05
N GLU A 102 10.47 -14.78 -5.96
CA GLU A 102 9.42 -15.80 -5.79
C GLU A 102 8.55 -15.56 -4.56
N ARG A 103 9.17 -15.24 -3.41
CA ARG A 103 8.46 -14.96 -2.16
C ARG A 103 7.62 -13.68 -2.24
N CYS A 104 8.11 -12.67 -2.95
CA CYS A 104 7.37 -11.43 -3.19
C CYS A 104 6.18 -11.63 -4.13
N GLU A 105 6.24 -12.61 -5.04
CA GLU A 105 5.10 -12.92 -5.91
C GLU A 105 3.89 -13.45 -5.14
N ALA A 106 4.12 -14.21 -4.08
CA ALA A 106 3.07 -14.67 -3.18
C ALA A 106 2.40 -13.50 -2.44
N LEU A 107 3.18 -12.54 -1.97
CA LEU A 107 2.68 -11.31 -1.36
C LEU A 107 1.87 -10.47 -2.36
N LEU A 108 2.31 -10.36 -3.61
CA LEU A 108 1.58 -9.65 -4.66
C LEU A 108 0.23 -10.30 -4.98
N ALA A 109 0.16 -11.64 -4.99
CA ALA A 109 -1.09 -12.37 -5.17
C ALA A 109 -2.08 -12.09 -4.03
N MET A 110 -1.62 -12.16 -2.78
CA MET A 110 -2.40 -11.83 -1.60
C MET A 110 -2.91 -10.37 -1.64
N ARG A 111 -2.03 -9.42 -1.96
CA ARG A 111 -2.40 -8.00 -2.16
C ARG A 111 -3.53 -7.84 -3.17
N GLN A 112 -3.47 -8.56 -4.29
CA GLN A 112 -4.49 -8.47 -5.33
C GLN A 112 -5.86 -8.97 -4.85
N GLN A 113 -5.91 -9.98 -3.98
CA GLN A 113 -7.18 -10.42 -3.41
C GLN A 113 -7.80 -9.34 -2.50
N PHE A 114 -7.00 -8.70 -1.65
CA PHE A 114 -7.48 -7.60 -0.80
C PHE A 114 -7.99 -6.40 -1.58
N LEU A 115 -7.34 -6.07 -2.71
CA LEU A 115 -7.78 -4.99 -3.60
C LEU A 115 -9.12 -5.26 -4.30
N ARG A 116 -9.54 -6.52 -4.46
CA ARG A 116 -10.85 -6.88 -5.02
C ARG A 116 -12.00 -6.62 -4.04
N HIS A 117 -11.72 -6.64 -2.74
CA HIS A 117 -12.68 -6.48 -1.66
C HIS A 117 -12.30 -5.28 -0.80
N PRO A 118 -12.38 -4.05 -1.33
CA PRO A 118 -11.82 -2.88 -0.67
C PRO A 118 -12.51 -2.59 0.65
N SER A 119 -11.72 -2.41 1.70
CA SER A 119 -12.19 -2.34 3.07
C SER A 119 -11.15 -1.60 3.91
N TYR A 120 -11.53 -1.00 5.03
CA TYR A 120 -10.56 -0.22 5.82
C TYR A 120 -9.38 -1.10 6.25
N PHE A 121 -9.69 -2.29 6.74
CA PHE A 121 -8.70 -3.30 7.11
C PHE A 121 -7.94 -3.87 5.91
N ASN A 122 -8.62 -4.13 4.79
CA ASN A 122 -7.97 -4.66 3.59
C ASN A 122 -6.99 -3.66 2.98
N LEU A 123 -7.30 -2.35 3.01
CA LEU A 123 -6.37 -1.32 2.59
C LEU A 123 -5.17 -1.18 3.54
N ILE A 124 -5.33 -1.42 4.85
CA ILE A 124 -4.20 -1.50 5.78
C ILE A 124 -3.31 -2.71 5.46
N LEU A 125 -3.90 -3.87 5.16
CA LEU A 125 -3.15 -5.06 4.79
C LEU A 125 -2.42 -4.86 3.44
N VAL A 126 -3.07 -4.25 2.45
CA VAL A 126 -2.45 -3.85 1.18
C VAL A 126 -1.27 -2.91 1.40
N ASP A 127 -1.45 -1.87 2.22
CA ASP A 127 -0.37 -0.96 2.61
C ASP A 127 0.77 -1.72 3.29
N SER A 128 0.47 -2.61 4.23
CA SER A 128 1.47 -3.39 4.95
C SER A 128 2.28 -4.29 4.01
N ILE A 129 1.62 -4.95 3.06
CA ILE A 129 2.28 -5.75 2.02
C ILE A 129 3.15 -4.84 1.15
N ASN A 130 2.62 -3.71 0.68
CA ASN A 130 3.39 -2.76 -0.13
C ASN A 130 4.65 -2.30 0.61
N ARG A 131 4.56 -1.97 1.91
CA ARG A 131 5.71 -1.60 2.75
C ARG A 131 6.77 -2.69 2.81
N VAL A 132 6.38 -3.93 3.12
CA VAL A 132 7.30 -5.07 3.11
C VAL A 132 8.00 -5.20 1.76
N LEU A 133 7.25 -5.08 0.66
CA LEU A 133 7.78 -5.20 -0.70
C LEU A 133 8.74 -4.06 -1.05
N TYR A 134 8.32 -2.80 -0.90
CA TYR A 134 9.14 -1.67 -1.36
C TYR A 134 10.35 -1.42 -0.47
N VAL A 135 10.29 -1.68 0.85
CA VAL A 135 11.43 -1.51 1.75
C VAL A 135 12.51 -2.52 1.42
N ASN A 136 12.16 -3.81 1.35
CA ASN A 136 13.12 -4.86 1.02
C ASN A 136 13.66 -4.73 -0.41
N LEU A 137 12.80 -4.34 -1.37
CA LEU A 137 13.23 -4.08 -2.74
C LEU A 137 14.18 -2.87 -2.83
N ALA A 138 13.89 -1.78 -2.09
CA ALA A 138 14.74 -0.59 -2.06
C ALA A 138 16.15 -0.91 -1.57
N GLU A 139 16.26 -1.67 -0.48
CA GLU A 139 17.55 -2.03 0.10
C GLU A 139 18.35 -2.96 -0.80
N ARG A 140 17.71 -3.97 -1.40
CA ARG A 140 18.36 -4.85 -2.39
C ARG A 140 18.84 -4.07 -3.61
N LEU A 141 18.00 -3.17 -4.13
CA LEU A 141 18.37 -2.28 -5.22
C LEU A 141 19.42 -1.24 -4.81
N ALA A 142 19.62 -0.93 -3.52
CA ALA A 142 20.67 -0.01 -3.09
C ALA A 142 22.01 -0.73 -2.82
N LEU A 143 21.97 -1.99 -2.36
CA LEU A 143 23.16 -2.70 -1.88
C LEU A 143 23.75 -3.70 -2.87
N ALA A 144 22.97 -4.21 -3.84
CA ALA A 144 23.48 -5.23 -4.76
C ALA A 144 24.57 -4.67 -5.67
N ASP A 145 25.59 -5.47 -6.02
CA ASP A 145 26.59 -5.10 -7.02
C ASP A 145 25.95 -4.93 -8.41
N GLU A 146 25.10 -5.88 -8.79
CA GLU A 146 24.31 -5.86 -10.02
C GLU A 146 22.81 -5.99 -9.74
N ILE A 147 21.98 -5.44 -10.63
CA ILE A 147 20.53 -5.60 -10.52
C ILE A 147 20.12 -6.92 -11.17
N ALA A 148 19.72 -7.89 -10.35
CA ALA A 148 19.16 -9.14 -10.84
C ALA A 148 17.89 -8.87 -11.70
N PRO A 149 17.73 -9.49 -12.88
CA PRO A 149 16.58 -9.26 -13.76
C PRO A 149 15.22 -9.47 -13.09
N CYS A 150 15.11 -10.43 -12.17
CA CYS A 150 13.86 -10.70 -11.46
C CYS A 150 13.39 -9.50 -10.63
N LEU A 151 14.31 -8.67 -10.10
CA LEU A 151 13.97 -7.48 -9.30
C LEU A 151 13.32 -6.38 -10.16
N LEU A 152 13.71 -6.28 -11.44
CA LEU A 152 13.09 -5.36 -12.40
C LEU A 152 11.67 -5.81 -12.76
N SER A 153 11.49 -7.12 -12.98
CA SER A 153 10.17 -7.71 -13.19
C SER A 153 9.25 -7.46 -12.00
N LEU A 154 9.76 -7.70 -10.79
CA LEU A 154 9.04 -7.47 -9.55
C LEU A 154 8.64 -5.99 -9.38
N LEU A 155 9.54 -5.05 -9.68
CA LEU A 155 9.22 -3.62 -9.67
C LEU A 155 8.08 -3.28 -10.65
N GLY A 156 8.12 -3.84 -11.86
CA GLY A 156 7.05 -3.66 -12.85
C GLY A 156 5.68 -4.14 -12.35
N ARG A 157 5.64 -5.30 -11.68
CA ARG A 157 4.42 -5.84 -11.08
C ARG A 157 3.97 -5.06 -9.84
N LEU A 158 4.90 -4.59 -9.02
CA LEU A 158 4.61 -3.75 -7.87
C LEU A 158 3.90 -2.46 -8.32
N GLY A 159 4.32 -1.90 -9.46
CA GLY A 159 3.75 -0.74 -10.14
C GLY A 159 2.30 -0.88 -10.62
N SER A 160 1.66 -2.05 -10.52
CA SER A 160 0.21 -2.14 -10.80
C SER A 160 -0.66 -1.49 -9.71
N PHE A 161 -0.10 -1.26 -8.52
CA PHE A 161 -0.83 -0.63 -7.42
C PHE A 161 -0.87 0.88 -7.59
N ARG A 162 -2.06 1.47 -7.56
CA ARG A 162 -2.29 2.91 -7.37
C ARG A 162 -3.39 3.07 -6.32
N PRO A 163 -3.24 3.98 -5.34
CA PRO A 163 -4.33 4.28 -4.42
C PRO A 163 -5.55 4.79 -5.18
N ASP A 164 -6.69 4.12 -5.02
CA ASP A 164 -7.97 4.58 -5.56
C ASP A 164 -8.62 5.55 -4.56
N LEU A 165 -8.52 6.84 -4.86
CA LEU A 165 -9.06 7.90 -4.00
C LEU A 165 -10.60 7.93 -4.01
N GLN A 166 -11.26 7.45 -5.07
CA GLN A 166 -12.72 7.39 -5.12
C GLN A 166 -13.24 6.27 -4.21
N GLN A 167 -12.58 5.11 -4.28
CA GLN A 167 -12.84 4.00 -3.37
C GLN A 167 -12.61 4.42 -1.91
N LEU A 168 -11.53 5.14 -1.62
CA LEU A 168 -11.25 5.64 -0.27
C LEU A 168 -12.30 6.63 0.22
N LEU A 169 -12.79 7.54 -0.65
CA LEU A 169 -13.90 8.44 -0.31
C LEU A 169 -15.17 7.65 0.00
N SER A 170 -15.55 6.68 -0.84
CA SER A 170 -16.73 5.85 -0.64
C SER A 170 -16.68 5.11 0.71
N MET A 171 -15.53 4.52 1.03
CA MET A 171 -15.29 3.87 2.32
C MET A 171 -15.34 4.86 3.49
N THR A 172 -14.78 6.05 3.32
CA THR A 172 -14.81 7.11 4.34
C THR A 172 -16.25 7.54 4.64
N ASN A 173 -17.06 7.72 3.60
CA ASN A 173 -18.48 8.05 3.74
C ASN A 173 -19.24 6.94 4.48
N ALA A 174 -18.94 5.67 4.18
CA ALA A 174 -19.52 4.52 4.84
C ALA A 174 -19.08 4.38 6.32
N GLU A 175 -17.81 4.63 6.64
CA GLU A 175 -17.30 4.58 8.03
C GLU A 175 -17.91 5.70 8.90
N PHE A 176 -18.16 6.87 8.33
CA PHE A 176 -18.75 8.01 9.06
C PHE A 176 -20.26 8.15 8.92
N ASN A 177 -20.93 7.30 8.12
CA ASN A 177 -22.35 7.39 7.80
C ASN A 177 -22.78 8.81 7.35
N LYS A 178 -21.92 9.48 6.59
CA LYS A 178 -22.17 10.83 6.07
C LYS A 178 -21.36 11.05 4.81
N SER A 179 -21.90 11.85 3.89
CA SER A 179 -21.11 12.34 2.77
C SER A 179 -20.14 13.41 3.26
N VAL A 180 -18.84 13.14 3.19
CA VAL A 180 -17.80 14.10 3.58
C VAL A 180 -17.44 15.03 2.42
N LEU A 181 -17.65 14.59 1.16
CA LEU A 181 -17.41 15.36 -0.05
C LEU A 181 -18.47 15.03 -1.11
N ASP A 182 -18.78 16.00 -1.98
CA ASP A 182 -19.59 15.75 -3.17
C ASP A 182 -18.87 14.80 -4.14
N GLU A 183 -19.42 13.61 -4.36
CA GLU A 183 -18.81 12.57 -5.20
C GLU A 183 -18.71 12.98 -6.67
N SER A 184 -19.62 13.81 -7.17
CA SER A 184 -19.61 14.25 -8.57
C SER A 184 -18.48 15.24 -8.83
N VAL A 185 -18.29 16.19 -7.91
CA VAL A 185 -17.16 17.14 -7.95
C VAL A 185 -15.85 16.39 -7.76
N PHE A 186 -15.80 15.46 -6.81
CA PHE A 186 -14.61 14.65 -6.56
C PHE A 186 -14.19 13.82 -7.78
N ARG A 187 -15.14 13.13 -8.43
CA ARG A 187 -14.86 12.27 -9.60
C ARG A 187 -14.31 13.05 -10.80
N SER A 188 -14.72 14.29 -10.96
CA SER A 188 -14.27 15.15 -12.09
C SER A 188 -12.92 15.84 -11.85
N ALA A 189 -12.41 15.83 -10.62
CA ALA A 189 -11.14 16.43 -10.26
C ALA A 189 -9.94 15.57 -10.67
N SER A 190 -8.78 16.20 -10.92
CA SER A 190 -7.51 15.48 -11.12
C SER A 190 -7.10 14.72 -9.86
N SER A 191 -6.26 13.68 -9.95
CA SER A 191 -5.89 12.85 -8.78
C SER A 191 -5.20 13.64 -7.66
N ILE A 192 -4.42 14.67 -7.98
CA ILE A 192 -3.81 15.56 -6.98
C ILE A 192 -4.87 16.44 -6.32
N GLU A 193 -5.86 16.90 -7.09
CA GLU A 193 -6.94 17.71 -6.55
C GLU A 193 -7.90 16.85 -5.69
N GLN A 194 -8.18 15.61 -6.10
CA GLN A 194 -8.86 14.60 -5.27
C GLN A 194 -8.12 14.39 -3.95
N LEU A 195 -6.79 14.25 -3.98
CA LEU A 195 -6.00 14.11 -2.76
C LEU A 195 -6.15 15.32 -1.84
N LYS A 196 -6.04 16.54 -2.38
CA LYS A 196 -6.22 17.78 -1.61
C LYS A 196 -7.63 17.88 -1.02
N MET A 197 -8.67 17.62 -1.81
CA MET A 197 -10.05 17.66 -1.34
C MET A 197 -10.27 16.68 -0.19
N LEU A 198 -9.83 15.43 -0.35
CA LEU A 198 -9.97 14.39 0.67
C LEU A 198 -9.15 14.72 1.92
N TRP A 199 -7.93 15.24 1.77
CA TRP A 199 -7.11 15.66 2.88
C TRP A 199 -7.75 16.80 3.67
N SER A 200 -8.19 17.87 3.01
CA SER A 200 -8.86 19.01 3.66
C SER A 200 -10.15 18.59 4.37
N ALA A 201 -10.87 17.62 3.83
CA ALA A 201 -12.07 17.07 4.46
C ALA A 201 -11.75 16.26 5.74
N LEU A 202 -10.63 15.53 5.73
CA LEU A 202 -10.20 14.67 6.84
C LEU A 202 -9.36 15.40 7.90
N LYS A 203 -8.66 16.47 7.52
CA LYS A 203 -7.70 17.25 8.34
C LYS A 203 -7.77 18.75 7.96
N PRO A 204 -8.88 19.45 8.25
CA PRO A 204 -9.14 20.81 7.76
C PRO A 204 -8.10 21.85 8.19
N ASP A 205 -7.50 21.68 9.37
CA ASP A 205 -6.51 22.63 9.92
C ASP A 205 -5.05 22.22 9.65
N THR A 206 -4.83 21.15 8.88
CA THR A 206 -3.47 20.65 8.59
C THR A 206 -3.14 20.93 7.13
N PRO A 207 -2.04 21.66 6.82
CA PRO A 207 -1.60 21.81 5.44
C PRO A 207 -1.40 20.43 4.81
N LEU A 208 -1.56 20.32 3.48
CA LEU A 208 -1.18 19.11 2.75
C LEU A 208 0.35 19.01 2.70
N MET A 209 0.91 18.66 3.85
CA MET A 209 2.29 18.33 4.11
C MET A 209 2.26 17.10 4.99
N MET A 210 3.06 16.10 4.63
CA MET A 210 3.04 14.84 5.37
C MET A 210 3.75 15.03 6.70
N PRO A 211 3.08 14.80 7.84
CA PRO A 211 3.75 14.84 9.13
C PRO A 211 4.76 13.69 9.19
N THR A 212 6.00 14.00 9.57
CA THR A 212 7.10 13.04 9.77
C THR A 212 6.72 11.88 10.70
N ASP A 213 5.71 12.09 11.55
CA ASP A 213 5.35 11.20 12.65
C ASP A 213 4.28 10.15 12.25
N ALA A 214 3.55 10.35 11.14
CA ALA A 214 2.53 9.40 10.69
C ALA A 214 3.14 8.09 10.14
N LEU A 215 4.42 8.09 9.80
CA LEU A 215 5.20 6.91 9.41
C LEU A 215 5.46 5.96 10.60
N GLY A 216 5.37 6.46 11.84
CA GLY A 216 5.69 5.72 13.06
C GLY A 216 4.50 5.06 13.75
N LEU A 217 3.27 5.25 13.25
CA LEU A 217 2.13 4.51 13.79
C LEU A 217 2.33 3.02 13.44
N PRO A 218 2.16 2.05 14.36
CA PRO A 218 2.22 0.63 13.99
C PRO A 218 0.98 0.16 13.23
N THR A 219 1.10 -0.89 12.41
CA THR A 219 -0.01 -1.48 11.64
C THR A 219 -1.21 -1.84 12.52
N LEU A 220 -0.98 -2.52 13.64
CA LEU A 220 -2.04 -2.95 14.55
C LEU A 220 -2.71 -1.76 15.25
N GLN A 221 -1.94 -0.71 15.53
CA GLN A 221 -2.50 0.53 16.08
C GLN A 221 -3.39 1.24 15.04
N LEU A 222 -3.03 1.21 13.76
CA LEU A 222 -3.85 1.75 12.67
C LEU A 222 -5.18 0.99 12.57
N MET A 223 -5.12 -0.35 12.56
CA MET A 223 -6.30 -1.23 12.55
C MET A 223 -7.22 -0.95 13.74
N LYS A 224 -6.66 -0.75 14.93
CA LYS A 224 -7.43 -0.46 16.15
C LYS A 224 -8.05 0.94 16.15
N LYS A 225 -7.30 1.97 15.75
CA LYS A 225 -7.72 3.38 15.84
C LYS A 225 -8.67 3.79 14.73
N ARG A 226 -8.68 3.08 13.60
CA ARG A 226 -9.46 3.45 12.42
C ARG A 226 -9.15 4.86 11.90
N ASP A 227 -7.88 5.23 11.96
CA ASP A 227 -7.38 6.53 11.52
C ASP A 227 -7.27 6.56 9.99
N ILE A 228 -8.35 7.00 9.32
CA ILE A 228 -8.41 7.18 7.86
C ILE A 228 -7.36 8.18 7.34
N PRO A 229 -7.15 9.36 7.97
CA PRO A 229 -6.05 10.25 7.58
C PRO A 229 -4.67 9.57 7.58
N ALA A 230 -4.37 8.78 8.61
CA ALA A 230 -3.10 8.05 8.68
C ALA A 230 -3.01 6.96 7.60
N LEU A 231 -4.11 6.28 7.28
CA LEU A 231 -4.16 5.32 6.17
C LEU A 231 -3.92 6.01 4.81
N LEU A 232 -4.61 7.12 4.53
CA LEU A 232 -4.40 7.92 3.30
C LEU A 232 -2.92 8.29 3.14
N ASN A 233 -2.32 8.77 4.22
CA ASN A 233 -0.89 9.10 4.26
C ASN A 233 0.00 7.93 3.87
N ARG A 234 -0.25 6.74 4.43
CA ARG A 234 0.55 5.55 4.11
C ARG A 234 0.36 5.07 2.68
N LEU A 235 -0.87 5.13 2.14
CA LEU A 235 -1.15 4.78 0.76
C LEU A 235 -0.45 5.74 -0.22
N VAL A 236 -0.46 7.04 0.05
CA VAL A 236 0.28 8.06 -0.73
C VAL A 236 1.80 7.84 -0.62
N THR A 237 2.30 7.42 0.54
CA THR A 237 3.72 7.06 0.73
C THR A 237 4.08 5.82 -0.08
N SER A 238 3.25 4.77 -0.03
CA SER A 238 3.42 3.57 -0.87
C SER A 238 3.45 3.93 -2.35
N ASP A 239 2.56 4.81 -2.80
CA ASP A 239 2.54 5.31 -4.19
C ASP A 239 3.84 6.05 -4.55
N LEU A 240 4.36 6.90 -3.67
CA LEU A 240 5.64 7.59 -3.85
C LEU A 240 6.79 6.59 -4.03
N TYR A 241 6.91 5.62 -3.13
CA TYR A 241 7.99 4.65 -3.17
C TYR A 241 7.95 3.82 -4.46
N ILE A 242 6.76 3.31 -4.81
CA ILE A 242 6.56 2.41 -5.94
C ILE A 242 6.76 3.13 -7.28
N HIS A 243 6.24 4.35 -7.42
CA HIS A 243 6.17 5.03 -8.72
C HIS A 243 7.20 6.12 -8.93
N THR A 244 7.83 6.60 -7.87
CA THR A 244 8.80 7.69 -7.96
C THR A 244 10.18 7.27 -7.48
N LEU A 245 10.29 6.75 -6.26
CA LEU A 245 11.60 6.49 -5.63
C LEU A 245 12.32 5.29 -6.24
N LEU A 246 11.67 4.12 -6.28
CA LEU A 246 12.26 2.88 -6.79
C LEU A 246 12.63 2.98 -8.29
N PRO A 247 11.77 3.51 -9.18
CA PRO A 247 12.12 3.65 -10.60
C PRO A 247 13.30 4.62 -10.79
N ALA A 248 13.37 5.70 -10.02
CA ALA A 248 14.48 6.64 -10.10
C ALA A 248 15.81 6.01 -9.65
N LEU A 249 15.79 5.16 -8.61
CA LEU A 249 16.97 4.40 -8.17
C LEU A 249 17.45 3.44 -9.27
N VAL A 250 16.54 2.68 -9.87
CA VAL A 250 16.87 1.79 -11.00
C VAL A 250 17.47 2.58 -12.16
N GLN A 251 16.86 3.71 -12.54
CA GLN A 251 17.35 4.56 -13.61
C GLN A 251 18.76 5.08 -13.31
N TYR A 252 19.01 5.52 -12.08
CA TYR A 252 20.34 5.98 -11.67
C TYR A 252 21.37 4.86 -11.74
N ARG A 253 21.04 3.68 -11.22
CA ARG A 253 21.94 2.51 -11.26
C ARG A 253 22.28 2.09 -12.68
N GLN A 254 21.30 1.99 -13.57
CA GLN A 254 21.51 1.59 -14.96
C GLN A 254 22.35 2.60 -15.75
N LYS A 255 22.31 3.89 -15.40
CA LYS A 255 23.08 4.96 -16.05
C LYS A 255 24.47 5.18 -15.45
N THR A 256 24.73 4.68 -14.25
CA THR A 256 25.99 4.94 -13.54
C THR A 256 27.01 3.87 -13.85
N LYS A 257 28.15 4.24 -14.45
CA LYS A 257 29.25 3.31 -14.76
C LYS A 257 29.96 2.76 -13.51
N ALA A 258 30.05 3.56 -12.46
CA ALA A 258 30.64 3.19 -11.17
C ALA A 258 29.64 3.55 -10.06
N TYR A 259 28.71 2.64 -9.77
CA TYR A 259 27.68 2.85 -8.77
C TYR A 259 28.30 3.13 -7.40
N SER A 260 27.75 4.11 -6.67
CA SER A 260 28.14 4.37 -5.28
C SER A 260 26.89 4.61 -4.42
N PRO A 261 26.71 3.84 -3.33
CA PRO A 261 25.62 4.04 -2.37
C PRO A 261 25.82 5.28 -1.48
N THR A 262 26.96 5.97 -1.60
CA THR A 262 27.30 7.21 -0.90
C THR A 262 27.43 8.42 -1.82
N ALA A 263 26.95 8.29 -3.07
CA ALA A 263 26.99 9.40 -4.02
C ALA A 263 26.20 10.61 -3.50
N THR A 264 26.80 11.79 -3.61
CA THR A 264 26.17 13.06 -3.27
C THR A 264 25.05 13.40 -4.26
N TYR A 265 24.10 14.23 -3.83
CA TYR A 265 23.05 14.74 -4.72
C TYR A 265 23.57 15.30 -6.05
N GLN A 266 24.71 16.01 -6.06
CA GLN A 266 25.28 16.56 -7.30
C GLN A 266 25.82 15.47 -8.24
N GLN A 267 26.38 14.40 -7.69
CA GLN A 267 26.81 13.24 -8.48
C GLN A 267 25.62 12.51 -9.09
N ILE A 268 24.56 12.27 -8.30
CA ILE A 268 23.30 11.69 -8.79
C ILE A 268 22.73 12.54 -9.92
N LYS A 269 22.60 13.84 -9.68
CA LYS A 269 22.01 14.80 -10.63
C LYS A 269 22.75 14.85 -11.95
N THR A 270 24.07 14.70 -11.94
CA THR A 270 24.90 14.65 -13.16
C THR A 270 24.56 13.42 -14.01
N VAL A 271 24.23 12.29 -13.38
CA VAL A 271 23.91 11.03 -14.08
C VAL A 271 22.47 10.99 -14.59
N VAL A 272 21.50 11.31 -13.72
CA VAL A 272 20.08 11.17 -14.07
C VAL A 272 19.57 12.37 -14.88
N GLY A 273 20.27 13.50 -14.82
CA GLY A 273 19.93 14.74 -15.51
C GLY A 273 18.87 15.57 -14.78
N ARG A 274 18.70 16.84 -15.21
CA ARG A 274 17.67 17.74 -14.68
C ARG A 274 16.26 17.45 -15.24
N GLU A 275 16.16 16.69 -16.32
CA GLU A 275 14.98 16.63 -17.20
C GLU A 275 14.08 15.39 -17.02
N ALA A 276 14.58 14.33 -16.37
CA ALA A 276 13.72 13.19 -16.04
C ALA A 276 12.75 13.60 -14.92
N ARG A 277 11.54 14.02 -15.31
CA ARG A 277 10.43 14.16 -14.37
C ARG A 277 10.23 12.81 -13.69
N ALA A 278 10.11 12.85 -12.36
CA ALA A 278 9.57 11.69 -11.66
C ALA A 278 8.18 11.38 -12.26
N PRO A 279 7.81 10.10 -12.43
CA PRO A 279 6.45 9.74 -12.80
C PRO A 279 5.46 10.42 -11.83
N GLU A 280 4.34 10.91 -12.36
CA GLU A 280 3.31 11.55 -11.54
C GLU A 280 2.76 10.51 -10.55
N SER A 281 3.11 10.69 -9.28
CA SER A 281 2.58 9.95 -8.14
C SER A 281 1.89 10.95 -7.22
N LEU A 282 0.90 10.48 -6.47
CA LEU A 282 0.18 11.25 -5.47
C LEU A 282 1.13 11.84 -4.43
N GLY A 283 2.26 11.16 -4.18
CA GLY A 283 3.27 11.59 -3.22
C GLY A 283 4.22 12.69 -3.72
N VAL A 284 4.33 12.95 -5.03
CA VAL A 284 5.30 13.95 -5.54
C VAL A 284 5.07 15.34 -4.94
N VAL A 285 3.80 15.76 -4.86
CA VAL A 285 3.42 17.09 -4.35
C VAL A 285 3.64 17.21 -2.85
N PRO A 286 3.06 16.35 -1.98
CA PRO A 286 3.22 16.49 -0.54
C PRO A 286 4.64 16.24 -0.03
N PHE A 287 5.47 15.48 -0.77
CA PHE A 287 6.87 15.23 -0.40
C PHE A 287 7.90 16.11 -1.14
N GLY A 288 7.46 16.93 -2.11
CA GLY A 288 8.35 17.80 -2.88
C GLY A 288 9.36 17.07 -3.79
N VAL A 289 9.11 15.80 -4.13
CA VAL A 289 10.04 14.93 -4.87
C VAL A 289 9.71 14.91 -6.37
N SER A 290 9.83 16.06 -7.02
CA SER A 290 9.41 16.24 -8.43
C SER A 290 10.45 15.81 -9.48
N ARG A 291 11.68 15.50 -9.06
CA ARG A 291 12.80 15.16 -9.95
C ARG A 291 13.42 13.83 -9.56
N ALA A 292 13.83 13.04 -10.56
CA ALA A 292 14.44 11.74 -10.34
C ALA A 292 15.69 11.80 -9.42
N ALA A 293 16.56 12.79 -9.59
CA ALA A 293 17.73 12.94 -8.69
C ALA A 293 17.35 13.20 -7.23
N SER A 294 16.28 13.99 -6.99
CA SER A 294 15.74 14.21 -5.64
C SER A 294 15.14 12.94 -5.07
N ALA A 295 14.47 12.13 -5.91
CA ALA A 295 13.90 10.84 -5.52
C ALA A 295 14.96 9.84 -5.06
N VAL A 296 16.06 9.70 -5.82
CA VAL A 296 17.18 8.83 -5.43
C VAL A 296 17.79 9.30 -4.11
N ASN A 297 18.08 10.61 -3.99
CA ASN A 297 18.68 11.16 -2.78
C ASN A 297 17.77 10.98 -1.55
N TYR A 298 16.47 11.22 -1.72
CA TYR A 298 15.48 11.02 -0.66
C TYR A 298 15.45 9.56 -0.20
N LEU A 299 15.36 8.61 -1.13
CA LEU A 299 15.32 7.19 -0.81
C LEU A 299 16.59 6.73 -0.07
N TRP A 300 17.77 7.18 -0.49
CA TRP A 300 19.01 6.85 0.19
C TRP A 300 19.10 7.40 1.60
N GLN A 301 18.67 8.64 1.82
CA GLN A 301 18.61 9.20 3.16
C GLN A 301 17.67 8.40 4.06
N ASP A 302 16.51 7.97 3.53
CA ASP A 302 15.57 7.12 4.27
C ASP A 302 16.17 5.73 4.58
N ILE A 303 16.93 5.11 3.65
CA ILE A 303 17.62 3.83 3.88
C ILE A 303 18.74 3.99 4.91
N GLN A 304 19.64 4.96 4.73
CA GLN A 304 20.82 5.17 5.60
C GLN A 304 20.43 5.55 7.04
N SER A 305 19.33 6.29 7.20
CA SER A 305 18.81 6.64 8.54
C SER A 305 18.03 5.50 9.22
N GLY A 306 17.82 4.37 8.53
CA GLY A 306 16.95 3.27 8.98
C GLY A 306 15.47 3.66 9.05
N LYS A 307 15.08 4.81 8.48
CA LYS A 307 13.70 5.30 8.49
C LYS A 307 12.77 4.44 7.64
N THR A 308 13.25 3.85 6.54
CA THR A 308 12.49 2.84 5.77
C THR A 308 12.10 1.65 6.64
N ARG A 309 13.02 1.11 7.43
CA ARG A 309 12.77 -0.03 8.33
C ARG A 309 11.80 0.30 9.45
N LYS A 310 11.84 1.53 9.99
CA LYS A 310 10.83 2.01 10.95
C LYS A 310 9.41 2.04 10.37
N GLN A 311 9.25 2.10 9.04
CA GLN A 311 7.92 2.01 8.44
C GLN A 311 7.34 0.60 8.49
N LEU A 312 8.14 -0.42 8.80
CA LEU A 312 7.70 -1.82 8.94
C LEU A 312 7.17 -2.13 10.35
N PHE A 313 6.99 -1.17 11.25
CA PHE A 313 6.44 -1.48 12.58
C PHE A 313 5.00 -2.02 12.48
N PHE A 314 4.82 -3.27 12.89
CA PHE A 314 3.51 -3.92 12.97
C PHE A 314 2.91 -3.77 14.39
N SER A 315 3.72 -4.03 15.42
CA SER A 315 3.43 -3.74 16.84
C SER A 315 4.26 -2.57 17.37
N LEU A 316 3.87 -2.02 18.53
CA LEU A 316 4.78 -1.21 19.34
C LEU A 316 5.91 -2.12 19.85
N PRO A 317 7.17 -1.64 19.94
CA PRO A 317 8.25 -2.37 20.59
C PRO A 317 7.98 -2.60 22.09
#